data_AF-A0A6A7M720-F1
#
_entry.id   AF-A0A6A7M720-F1
#
_cell.length_a   1.000
_cell.length_b   1.000
_cell.length_c   1.000
_cell.angle_alpha   90.00
_cell.angle_beta   90.00
_cell.angle_gamma   90.00
#
_symmetry.space_group_name_H-M   'P 1'
#
loop_
_entity.id
_entity.type
_entity.pdbx_description
1 polymer ?
#
loop_
_entity_poly.entity_id
_entity_poly.type
_entity_poly.pdbx_seq_one_letter_code
_entity_poly.pdbx_strand_id
1 'polypeptide(L)'
;MGRLRNMAIAAAAVIAAPTMAVGQQREMEPKARCDQLLAYWDQRSASKGEGASGSDMARKAAGLDCDNRRYADGIKRMEDLLRQNRYPVPPPQP
;
A
#
# COMPACT_ATOMS: atom_id res chain seq x y z
N MET A 1 42.06 2.79 60.38
CA MET A 1 40.65 3.15 60.09
C MET A 1 40.63 3.60 58.63
N GLY A 2 40.42 2.70 57.67
CA GLY A 2 39.10 2.39 57.08
C GLY A 2 38.88 3.31 55.86
N ARG A 3 39.18 2.87 54.62
CA ARG A 3 38.21 2.30 53.64
C ARG A 3 37.14 3.36 53.27
N LEU A 4 36.83 3.72 52.03
CA LEU A 4 36.78 3.01 50.76
C LEU A 4 36.87 3.98 49.57
N ARG A 5 37.40 3.49 48.45
CA ARG A 5 37.27 4.11 47.11
C ARG A 5 35.81 3.96 46.67
N ASN A 6 35.07 5.06 46.59
CA ASN A 6 33.71 5.06 46.04
C ASN A 6 33.77 4.91 44.51
N MET A 7 33.76 3.66 44.06
CA MET A 7 33.55 3.29 42.67
C MET A 7 32.04 3.19 42.45
N ALA A 8 31.41 4.30 42.07
CA ALA A 8 30.00 4.28 41.67
C ALA A 8 29.92 3.75 40.24
N ILE A 9 29.51 2.48 40.12
CA ILE A 9 29.14 1.86 38.84
C ILE A 9 27.83 2.52 38.40
N ALA A 10 27.91 3.44 37.45
CA ALA A 10 26.73 4.00 36.81
C ALA A 10 26.11 2.93 35.91
N ALA A 11 24.95 2.42 36.30
CA ALA A 11 24.16 1.49 35.50
C ALA A 11 23.71 2.20 34.21
N ALA A 12 24.23 1.75 33.07
CA ALA A 12 23.73 2.17 31.76
C ALA A 12 22.34 1.55 31.55
N ALA A 13 21.30 2.37 31.67
CA ALA A 13 19.95 2.00 31.28
C ALA A 13 19.90 1.84 29.76
N VAL A 14 19.90 0.60 29.28
CA VAL A 14 19.66 0.28 27.87
C VAL A 14 18.18 0.54 27.61
N ILE A 15 17.87 1.69 27.03
CA ILE A 15 16.54 1.99 26.53
C ILE A 15 16.36 1.14 25.27
N ALA A 16 15.77 -0.05 25.43
CA ALA A 16 15.31 -0.85 24.32
C ALA A 16 14.18 -0.09 23.62
N ALA A 17 14.52 0.62 22.54
CA ALA A 17 13.51 1.21 21.67
C ALA A 17 12.64 0.07 21.11
N PRO A 18 11.30 0.14 21.22
CA PRO A 18 10.45 -0.81 20.55
C PRO A 18 10.64 -0.58 19.05
N THR A 19 11.31 -1.51 18.38
CA THR A 19 11.23 -1.62 16.93
C THR A 19 9.79 -1.95 16.62
N MET A 20 8.99 -0.93 16.33
CA MET A 20 7.68 -1.11 15.75
C MET A 20 7.91 -1.80 14.41
N ALA A 21 7.68 -3.11 14.38
CA ALA A 21 7.57 -3.88 13.16
C ALA A 21 6.35 -3.34 12.41
N VAL A 22 6.55 -2.23 11.68
CA VAL A 22 5.70 -1.88 10.56
C VAL A 22 5.85 -3.09 9.64
N GLY A 23 4.80 -3.92 9.58
CA GLY A 23 4.79 -5.07 8.71
C GLY A 23 5.26 -4.60 7.35
N GLN A 24 6.41 -5.10 6.90
CA GLN A 24 6.84 -4.97 5.52
C GLN A 24 5.77 -5.68 4.69
N GLN A 25 4.69 -4.96 4.38
CA GLN A 25 3.95 -5.20 3.16
C GLN A 25 5.04 -5.13 2.11
N ARG A 26 5.43 -6.28 1.54
CA ARG A 26 6.40 -6.31 0.45
C ARG A 26 5.96 -5.22 -0.51
N GLU A 27 6.80 -4.22 -0.71
CA GLU A 27 6.46 -3.10 -1.58
C GLU A 27 6.34 -3.67 -2.98
N MET A 28 5.11 -3.86 -3.42
CA MET A 28 4.79 -4.25 -4.78
C MET A 28 5.22 -3.10 -5.68
N GLU A 29 5.94 -3.43 -6.75
CA GLU A 29 6.33 -2.44 -7.76
C GLU A 29 5.11 -1.63 -8.22
N PRO A 30 5.17 -0.29 -8.29
CA PRO A 30 4.01 0.55 -8.59
C PRO A 30 3.31 0.18 -9.90
N LYS A 31 4.08 -0.22 -10.91
CA LYS A 31 3.53 -0.75 -12.16
C LYS A 31 2.73 -2.04 -11.94
N ALA A 32 3.28 -2.99 -11.18
CA ALA A 32 2.60 -4.25 -10.89
C ALA A 32 1.31 -4.02 -10.08
N ARG A 33 1.29 -3.00 -9.21
CA ARG A 33 0.08 -2.59 -8.48
C ARG A 33 -0.99 -2.04 -9.41
N CYS A 34 -0.62 -1.19 -10.38
CA CYS A 34 -1.52 -0.74 -11.43
C CYS A 34 -2.13 -1.92 -12.21
N ASP A 35 -1.28 -2.81 -12.72
CA ASP A 35 -1.69 -3.96 -13.53
C ASP A 35 -2.64 -4.89 -12.73
N GLN A 36 -2.34 -5.12 -11.44
CA GLN A 36 -3.20 -5.89 -10.54
C GLN A 36 -4.60 -5.28 -10.42
N LEU A 37 -4.68 -3.96 -10.17
CA LEU A 37 -5.96 -3.29 -9.95
C LEU A 37 -6.80 -3.23 -11.23
N LEU A 38 -6.17 -2.98 -12.39
CA LEU A 38 -6.83 -2.97 -13.70
C LEU A 38 -7.40 -4.35 -14.04
N ALA A 39 -6.60 -5.41 -13.86
CA ALA A 39 -7.06 -6.78 -14.11
C ALA A 39 -8.22 -7.18 -13.17
N TYR A 40 -8.15 -6.77 -11.90
CA TYR A 40 -9.22 -7.02 -10.94
C TYR A 40 -10.53 -6.33 -11.35
N TRP A 41 -10.45 -5.09 -11.83
CA TRP A 41 -11.61 -4.38 -12.37
C TRP A 41 -12.21 -5.09 -13.58
N ASP A 42 -11.39 -5.50 -14.55
CA ASP A 42 -11.87 -6.15 -15.77
C ASP A 42 -12.65 -7.43 -15.47
N GLN A 43 -12.14 -8.26 -14.55
CA GLN A 43 -12.83 -9.46 -14.11
C GLN A 43 -14.19 -9.15 -13.45
N ARG A 44 -14.23 -8.14 -12.59
CA ARG A 44 -15.41 -7.84 -11.77
C ARG A 44 -16.49 -7.06 -12.53
N SER A 45 -16.09 -6.09 -13.34
CA SER A 45 -16.98 -5.25 -14.14
C SER A 45 -17.68 -6.05 -15.24
N ALA A 46 -16.99 -7.02 -15.84
CA ALA A 46 -17.60 -7.96 -16.80
C ALA A 46 -18.76 -8.74 -16.19
N SER A 47 -18.59 -9.20 -14.93
CA SER A 47 -19.63 -9.93 -14.19
C SER A 47 -20.89 -9.09 -13.91
N LYS A 48 -20.79 -7.75 -13.96
CA LYS A 48 -21.90 -6.81 -13.72
C LYS A 48 -22.38 -6.08 -14.98
N GLY A 49 -21.78 -6.33 -16.15
CA GLY A 49 -22.10 -5.61 -17.38
C GLY A 49 -21.70 -4.13 -17.38
N GLU A 50 -20.70 -3.74 -16.59
CA GLU A 50 -20.30 -2.32 -16.42
C GLU A 50 -19.34 -1.80 -17.50
N GLY A 51 -18.93 -2.66 -18.45
CA GLY A 51 -17.88 -2.38 -19.45
C GLY A 51 -18.18 -1.26 -20.47
N ALA A 52 -19.38 -0.68 -20.46
CA ALA A 52 -19.74 0.49 -21.28
C ALA A 52 -20.24 1.68 -20.44
N SER A 53 -20.10 1.62 -19.11
CA SER A 53 -20.58 2.66 -18.19
C SER A 53 -19.57 3.79 -18.00
N GLY A 54 -19.97 4.88 -17.32
CA GLY A 54 -19.04 5.92 -16.88
C GLY A 54 -17.90 5.39 -15.99
N SER A 55 -18.13 4.27 -15.29
CA SER A 55 -17.10 3.58 -14.51
C SER A 55 -16.00 3.00 -15.40
N ASP A 56 -16.33 2.54 -16.62
CA ASP A 56 -15.32 2.06 -17.58
C ASP A 56 -14.48 3.22 -18.11
N MET A 57 -15.06 4.41 -18.29
CA MET A 57 -14.29 5.61 -18.62
C MET A 57 -13.32 6.01 -17.51
N ALA A 58 -13.76 5.93 -16.24
CA ALA A 58 -12.90 6.18 -15.08
C ALA A 58 -11.75 5.16 -14.99
N ARG A 59 -12.02 3.88 -15.29
CA ARG A 59 -10.98 2.84 -15.41
C ARG A 59 -9.98 3.20 -16.49
N LYS A 60 -10.44 3.58 -17.69
CA LYS A 60 -9.55 3.93 -18.82
C LYS A 60 -8.65 5.11 -18.48
N ALA A 61 -9.19 6.13 -17.81
CA ALA A 61 -8.38 7.26 -17.33
C ALA A 61 -7.30 6.82 -16.33
N ALA A 62 -7.62 5.90 -15.42
CA ALA A 62 -6.65 5.35 -14.48
C ALA A 62 -5.57 4.52 -15.19
N GLY A 63 -5.95 3.74 -16.21
CA GLY A 63 -5.01 3.03 -17.08
C GLY A 63 -4.02 3.98 -17.76
N LEU A 64 -4.50 5.10 -18.31
CA LEU A 64 -3.65 6.13 -18.91
C LEU A 64 -2.69 6.77 -17.88
N ASP A 65 -3.13 7.00 -16.64
CA ASP A 65 -2.24 7.48 -15.58
C ASP A 65 -1.12 6.45 -15.32
N CYS A 66 -1.46 5.15 -15.26
CA CYS A 66 -0.48 4.07 -15.11
C CYS A 66 0.49 3.98 -16.31
N ASP A 67 0.00 4.06 -17.55
CA ASP A 67 0.82 3.99 -18.77
C ASP A 67 1.79 5.18 -18.87
N ASN A 68 1.38 6.36 -18.40
CA ASN A 68 2.21 7.55 -18.35
C ASN A 68 3.20 7.59 -17.17
N ARG A 69 3.37 6.46 -16.45
CA ARG A 69 4.22 6.34 -15.25
C ARG A 69 3.78 7.23 -14.08
N ARG A 70 2.55 7.76 -14.11
CA ARG A 70 1.91 8.46 -12.99
C ARG A 70 1.24 7.44 -12.07
N TYR A 71 2.01 6.45 -11.61
CA TYR A 71 1.49 5.27 -10.92
C TYR A 71 0.71 5.63 -9.65
N ALA A 72 1.18 6.61 -8.86
CA ALA A 72 0.47 7.04 -7.66
C ALA A 72 -0.97 7.52 -7.97
N ASP A 73 -1.13 8.32 -9.03
CA ASP A 73 -2.44 8.82 -9.46
C ASP A 73 -3.31 7.69 -10.00
N GLY A 74 -2.74 6.82 -10.83
CA GLY A 74 -3.45 5.67 -11.42
C GLY A 74 -3.91 4.66 -10.38
N ILE A 75 -3.04 4.29 -9.43
CA ILE A 75 -3.37 3.42 -8.30
C ILE A 75 -4.48 4.05 -7.46
N LYS A 76 -4.32 5.32 -7.06
CA LYS A 76 -5.34 6.00 -6.26
C LYS A 76 -6.69 6.01 -6.97
N ARG A 77 -6.72 6.37 -8.26
CA ARG A 77 -7.95 6.41 -9.05
C ARG A 77 -8.60 5.03 -9.16
N MET A 78 -7.81 3.97 -9.37
CA MET A 78 -8.33 2.60 -9.39
C MET A 78 -8.91 2.19 -8.03
N GLU A 79 -8.22 2.47 -6.93
CA GLU A 79 -8.74 2.14 -5.60
C GLU A 79 -10.02 2.92 -5.27
N ASP A 80 -10.08 4.19 -5.61
CA ASP A 80 -11.27 5.02 -5.41
C ASP A 80 -12.44 4.53 -6.27
N LEU A 81 -12.18 4.15 -7.52
CA LEU A 81 -13.17 3.54 -8.41
C LEU A 81 -13.72 2.22 -7.84
N LEU A 82 -12.84 1.34 -7.35
CA LEU A 82 -13.25 0.09 -6.70
C LEU A 82 -14.16 0.37 -5.48
N ARG A 83 -13.77 1.32 -4.62
CA ARG A 83 -14.59 1.71 -3.46
C ARG A 83 -15.95 2.26 -3.87
N GLN A 84 -16.01 3.13 -4.88
CA GLN A 84 -17.25 3.72 -5.39
C GLN A 84 -18.22 2.65 -5.92
N ASN A 85 -17.70 1.64 -6.63
CA ASN A 85 -18.49 0.54 -7.18
C ASN A 85 -18.71 -0.62 -6.18
N ARG A 86 -18.33 -0.42 -4.91
CA ARG A 86 -18.44 -1.40 -3.81
C ARG A 86 -17.71 -2.71 -4.11
N TYR A 87 -16.56 -2.59 -4.74
CA TYR A 87 -15.59 -3.67 -4.89
C TYR A 87 -14.53 -3.56 -3.79
N PRO A 88 -14.20 -4.67 -3.11
CA PRO A 88 -13.09 -4.65 -2.17
C PRO A 88 -11.80 -4.37 -2.94
N VAL A 89 -10.95 -3.52 -2.39
CA VAL A 89 -9.63 -3.26 -2.96
C VAL A 89 -8.73 -4.47 -2.64
N PRO A 90 -8.22 -5.21 -3.63
CA PRO A 90 -7.36 -6.35 -3.37
C PRO A 90 -6.05 -5.88 -2.72
N PRO A 91 -5.48 -6.63 -1.76
CA PRO A 91 -4.19 -6.28 -1.16
C PRO A 91 -3.07 -6.33 -2.22
N PRO A 92 -1.99 -5.53 -2.09
CA PRO A 92 -0.82 -5.67 -2.95
C PRO A 92 -0.29 -7.09 -2.92
N GLN A 93 -0.04 -7.68 -4.10
CA GLN A 93 0.54 -9.02 -4.18
C GLN A 93 2.08 -8.93 -4.19
N PRO A 94 2.76 -9.92 -3.62
CA PRO A 94 4.22 -9.95 -3.55
C PRO A 94 4.89 -10.26 -4.90
#